data_AF-A0A933P1V5-F1
#
_entry.id   AF-A0A933P1V5-F1
#
_cell.length_a   1.000
_cell.length_b   1.000
_cell.length_c   1.000
_cell.angle_alpha   90.00
_cell.angle_beta   90.00
_cell.angle_gamma   90.00
#
_symmetry.space_group_name_H-M   'P 1'
#
loop_
_entity.id
_entity.type
_entity.pdbx_description
1 polymer ?
#
loop_
_entity_poly.entity_id
_entity_poly.type
_entity_poly.pdbx_seq_one_letter_code
_entity_poly.pdbx_strand_id
1 'polypeptide(L)'
;MTHNFLDDYQRQWEQTKEIAQNPNTRTLLQRTILRSCLEIAHSQQSFALAISDDYLLNDIRGLEKKIQNLRSIRSFENLTLNVLLAKEYQKNIKDVESRNFPKEFLLKLKENTFERCDRKWEKEIALDALESGWEFWGIKALLNIQNAEKWNKLLIQNLWPKGVWLYTETDLEPITTPTPGATWAGKWLIILTPHKDNLLFLKENILNIIDLINQPVLERLYP
;
A
#
# COMPACT_ATOMS: atom_id res chain seq x y z
N MET A 1 -9.90 -9.94 20.53
CA MET A 1 -9.10 -8.70 20.64
C MET A 1 -9.41 -7.84 19.42
N THR A 2 -10.36 -6.92 19.54
CA THR A 2 -10.57 -5.86 18.55
C THR A 2 -9.37 -4.93 18.63
N HIS A 3 -8.32 -5.25 17.85
CA HIS A 3 -7.25 -4.29 17.61
C HIS A 3 -7.94 -3.04 17.06
N ASN A 4 -7.89 -1.96 17.84
CA ASN A 4 -8.63 -0.77 17.51
C ASN A 4 -7.93 -0.13 16.32
N PHE A 5 -8.46 -0.41 15.13
CA PHE A 5 -8.03 0.08 13.83
C PHE A 5 -7.65 1.58 13.82
N LEU A 6 -8.30 2.36 14.68
CA LEU A 6 -8.07 3.78 14.86
C LEU A 6 -6.72 4.09 15.54
N ASP A 7 -6.31 3.23 16.46
CA ASP A 7 -5.02 3.34 17.16
C ASP A 7 -3.87 3.02 16.19
N ASP A 8 -4.08 2.06 15.27
CA ASP A 8 -3.12 1.76 14.21
C ASP A 8 -2.98 2.91 13.20
N TYR A 9 -4.11 3.51 12.77
CA TYR A 9 -4.09 4.72 11.95
C TYR A 9 -3.29 5.82 12.64
N GLN A 10 -3.61 6.10 13.91
CA GLN A 10 -3.00 7.22 14.62
C GLN A 10 -1.51 6.98 14.83
N ARG A 11 -1.11 5.77 15.21
CA ARG A 11 0.29 5.37 15.32
C ARG A 11 1.05 5.55 14.00
N GLN A 12 0.49 5.06 12.89
CA GLN A 12 1.11 5.23 11.57
C GLN A 12 1.21 6.71 11.19
N TRP A 13 0.17 7.49 11.44
CA TRP A 13 0.15 8.92 11.15
C TRP A 13 1.21 9.69 11.93
N GLU A 14 1.34 9.42 13.23
CA GLU A 14 2.34 10.05 14.09
C GLU A 14 3.76 9.82 13.58
N GLN A 15 4.05 8.62 13.05
CA GLN A 15 5.36 8.31 12.45
C GLN A 15 5.66 9.14 11.18
N THR A 16 4.64 9.67 10.50
CA THR A 16 4.82 10.42 9.26
C THR A 16 5.15 11.89 9.45
N LYS A 17 5.01 12.44 10.67
CA LYS A 17 5.05 13.89 10.94
C LYS A 17 6.29 14.59 10.40
N GLU A 18 7.45 13.94 10.47
CA GLU A 18 8.71 14.49 10.00
C GLU A 18 8.81 14.53 8.46
N ILE A 19 8.18 13.58 7.78
CA ILE A 19 8.28 13.40 6.31
C ILE A 19 7.13 14.13 5.59
N ALA A 20 5.97 14.25 6.24
CA ALA A 20 4.75 14.86 5.70
C ALA A 20 4.75 16.41 5.72
N GLN A 21 5.93 17.03 5.66
CA GLN A 21 6.08 18.50 5.57
C GLN A 21 5.64 19.01 4.19
N ASN A 22 5.93 18.26 3.13
CA ASN A 22 5.44 18.55 1.79
C ASN A 22 3.95 18.14 1.68
N PRO A 23 3.06 19.00 1.17
CA PRO A 23 1.63 18.69 1.00
C PRO A 23 1.36 17.45 0.15
N ASN A 24 2.10 17.22 -0.94
CA ASN A 24 1.92 16.05 -1.80
C ASN A 24 2.34 14.77 -1.07
N THR A 25 3.48 14.82 -0.35
CA THR A 25 3.92 13.71 0.51
C THR A 25 2.91 13.41 1.61
N ARG A 26 2.29 14.45 2.18
CA ARG A 26 1.22 14.31 3.15
C ARG A 26 0.02 13.57 2.55
N THR A 27 -0.45 13.99 1.37
CA THR A 27 -1.55 13.34 0.65
C THR A 27 -1.25 11.87 0.38
N LEU A 28 -0.06 11.57 -0.11
CA LEU A 28 0.41 10.21 -0.38
C LEU A 28 0.34 9.32 0.85
N LEU A 29 0.89 9.79 1.98
CA LEU A 29 0.94 9.01 3.22
C LEU A 29 -0.47 8.83 3.79
N GLN A 30 -1.32 9.86 3.75
CA GLN A 30 -2.73 9.75 4.14
C GLN A 30 -3.47 8.72 3.31
N ARG A 31 -3.33 8.75 1.98
CA ARG A 31 -3.97 7.77 1.09
C ARG A 31 -3.44 6.37 1.30
N THR A 32 -2.15 6.22 1.59
CA THR A 32 -1.56 4.92 1.93
C THR A 32 -2.18 4.33 3.18
N ILE A 33 -2.34 5.14 4.23
CA ILE A 33 -3.00 4.69 5.47
C ILE A 33 -4.47 4.34 5.19
N LEU A 34 -5.20 5.18 4.43
CA LEU A 34 -6.59 4.90 4.05
C LEU A 34 -6.73 3.59 3.24
N ARG A 35 -5.77 3.27 2.37
CA ARG A 35 -5.74 1.99 1.65
C ARG A 35 -5.54 0.82 2.62
N SER A 36 -4.55 0.88 3.51
CA SER A 36 -4.33 -0.16 4.54
C SER A 36 -5.57 -0.34 5.40
N CYS A 37 -6.25 0.76 5.72
CA CYS A 37 -7.51 0.76 6.43
C CYS A 37 -8.61 0.01 5.66
N LEU A 38 -8.74 0.26 4.36
CA LEU A 38 -9.72 -0.41 3.51
C LEU A 38 -9.46 -1.93 3.42
N GLU A 39 -8.19 -2.35 3.35
CA GLU A 39 -7.80 -3.76 3.34
C GLU A 39 -8.23 -4.48 4.63
N ILE A 40 -8.06 -3.83 5.79
CA ILE A 40 -8.54 -4.35 7.08
C ILE A 40 -10.07 -4.47 7.07
N ALA A 41 -10.78 -3.44 6.58
CA ALA A 41 -12.24 -3.46 6.48
C ALA A 41 -12.73 -4.62 5.59
N HIS A 42 -12.11 -4.84 4.42
CA HIS A 42 -12.44 -5.96 3.55
C HIS A 42 -12.19 -7.34 4.21
N SER A 43 -11.09 -7.47 4.97
CA SER A 43 -10.84 -8.70 5.73
C SER A 43 -11.92 -8.93 6.80
N GLN A 44 -12.34 -7.88 7.50
CA GLN A 44 -13.41 -7.97 8.49
C GLN A 44 -14.77 -8.26 7.84
N GLN A 45 -15.03 -7.71 6.65
CA GLN A 45 -16.26 -7.98 5.90
C GLN A 45 -16.37 -9.47 5.57
N SER A 46 -15.28 -10.07 5.11
CA SER A 46 -15.20 -11.51 4.83
C SER A 46 -15.45 -12.35 6.09
N PHE A 47 -14.92 -11.91 7.24
CA PHE A 47 -15.19 -12.54 8.52
C PHE A 47 -16.67 -12.41 8.93
N ALA A 48 -17.26 -11.22 8.83
CA ALA A 48 -18.67 -10.97 9.17
C ALA A 48 -19.62 -11.84 8.32
N LEU A 49 -19.33 -11.99 7.03
CA LEU A 49 -20.05 -12.90 6.14
C LEU A 49 -19.92 -14.36 6.58
N ALA A 50 -18.71 -14.80 6.96
CA ALA A 50 -18.48 -16.17 7.41
C ALA A 50 -19.24 -16.52 8.70
N ILE A 51 -19.43 -15.55 9.60
CA ILE A 51 -20.20 -15.72 10.85
C ILE A 51 -21.68 -15.34 10.72
N SER A 52 -22.13 -14.90 9.52
CA SER A 52 -23.50 -14.44 9.26
C SER A 52 -23.98 -13.33 10.21
N ASP A 53 -23.10 -12.39 10.56
CA ASP A 53 -23.43 -11.23 11.40
C ASP A 53 -23.76 -10.00 10.53
N ASP A 54 -25.06 -9.80 10.29
CA ASP A 54 -25.57 -8.69 9.47
C ASP A 54 -25.32 -7.32 10.09
N TYR A 55 -25.24 -7.23 11.42
CA TYR A 55 -24.98 -5.95 12.10
C TYR A 55 -23.55 -5.51 11.85
N LEU A 56 -22.60 -6.40 12.11
CA LEU A 56 -21.18 -6.18 11.83
C LEU A 56 -20.93 -5.89 10.35
N LEU A 57 -21.61 -6.61 9.45
CA LEU A 57 -21.51 -6.38 8.00
C LEU A 57 -21.94 -4.97 7.60
N ASN A 58 -23.04 -4.46 8.16
CA ASN A 58 -23.53 -3.12 7.86
C ASN A 58 -22.60 -2.03 8.40
N ASP A 59 -22.06 -2.22 9.61
CA ASP A 59 -21.07 -1.31 10.19
C ASP A 59 -19.80 -1.22 9.33
N ILE A 60 -19.28 -2.36 8.86
CA ILE A 60 -18.10 -2.42 8.00
C ILE A 60 -18.36 -1.74 6.65
N ARG A 61 -19.51 -1.99 6.01
CA ARG A 61 -19.89 -1.30 4.76
C ARG A 61 -19.98 0.22 4.95
N GLY A 62 -20.51 0.65 6.10
CA GLY A 62 -20.53 2.06 6.49
C GLY A 62 -19.12 2.65 6.57
N LEU A 63 -18.18 1.92 7.18
CA LEU A 63 -16.77 2.31 7.27
C LEU A 63 -16.10 2.39 5.89
N GLU A 64 -16.27 1.39 5.03
CA GLU A 64 -15.70 1.37 3.67
C GLU A 64 -16.16 2.60 2.86
N LYS A 65 -17.46 2.92 2.92
CA LYS A 65 -18.02 4.10 2.24
C LYS A 65 -17.35 5.39 2.74
N LYS A 66 -17.15 5.51 4.05
CA LYS A 66 -16.47 6.68 4.63
C LYS A 66 -15.01 6.77 4.18
N ILE A 67 -14.27 5.66 4.15
CA ILE A 67 -12.88 5.62 3.64
C ILE A 67 -12.83 6.08 2.19
N GLN A 68 -13.76 5.63 1.34
CA GLN A 68 -13.85 6.06 -0.05
C GLN A 68 -14.19 7.55 -0.19
N ASN A 69 -15.05 8.10 0.66
CA ASN A 69 -15.31 9.55 0.70
C ASN A 69 -14.04 10.35 1.07
N LEU A 70 -13.22 9.81 1.99
CA LEU A 70 -11.98 10.47 2.40
C LEU A 70 -10.91 10.46 1.29
N ARG A 71 -10.91 9.46 0.41
CA ARG A 71 -9.97 9.33 -0.72
C ARG A 71 -9.91 10.57 -1.63
N SER A 72 -11.05 11.19 -1.89
CA SER A 72 -11.17 12.35 -2.79
C SER A 72 -10.64 13.66 -2.20
N ILE A 73 -10.35 13.70 -0.91
CA ILE A 73 -9.94 14.92 -0.23
C ILE A 73 -8.41 14.97 -0.26
N ARG A 74 -7.87 16.07 -0.79
CA ARG A 74 -6.42 16.22 -1.03
C ARG A 74 -5.59 16.14 0.25
N SER A 75 -6.05 16.71 1.36
CA SER A 75 -5.33 16.61 2.63
C SER A 75 -6.25 16.92 3.79
N PHE A 76 -6.10 16.17 4.87
CA PHE A 76 -6.78 16.45 6.13
C PHE A 76 -5.78 16.98 7.15
N GLU A 77 -6.04 18.15 7.73
CA GLU A 77 -5.23 18.65 8.85
C GLU A 77 -5.64 17.95 10.14
N ASN A 78 -4.68 17.36 10.86
CA ASN A 78 -4.72 17.01 12.30
C ASN A 78 -6.03 16.44 12.87
N LEU A 79 -6.84 15.81 12.04
CA LEU A 79 -8.09 15.19 12.46
C LEU A 79 -7.83 13.71 12.59
N THR A 80 -7.97 13.21 13.81
CA THR A 80 -8.08 11.78 14.10
C THR A 80 -9.04 11.16 13.09
N LEU A 81 -8.74 9.98 12.57
CA LEU A 81 -9.62 9.29 11.61
C LEU A 81 -11.07 9.23 12.14
N ASN A 82 -11.25 9.08 13.46
CA ASN A 82 -12.55 9.23 14.14
C ASN A 82 -13.30 10.53 13.85
N VAL A 83 -12.62 11.66 13.87
CA VAL A 83 -13.23 12.97 13.63
C VAL A 83 -13.52 13.15 12.14
N LEU A 84 -12.71 12.56 11.25
CA LEU A 84 -12.96 12.52 9.81
C LEU A 84 -14.13 11.60 9.44
N LEU A 85 -14.27 10.46 10.13
CA LEU A 85 -15.35 9.49 9.97
C LEU A 85 -16.67 9.95 10.62
N ALA A 86 -16.61 10.89 11.57
CA ALA A 86 -17.78 11.47 12.24
C ALA A 86 -18.23 12.81 11.63
N LYS A 87 -17.34 13.57 10.99
CA LYS A 87 -17.67 14.80 10.27
C LYS A 87 -17.73 14.53 8.76
N GLU A 88 -18.86 14.00 8.28
CA GLU A 88 -19.22 14.14 6.87
C GLU A 88 -19.52 15.62 6.57
N TYR A 89 -18.47 16.39 6.33
CA TYR A 89 -18.59 17.79 5.94
C TYR A 89 -18.52 17.94 4.43
N GLN A 90 -19.72 18.12 3.86
CA GLN A 90 -20.06 19.05 2.79
C GLN A 90 -18.88 19.84 2.19
N LYS A 91 -18.42 19.42 1.02
CA LYS A 91 -18.02 20.33 -0.06
C LYS A 91 -17.92 19.57 -1.36
N ASN A 92 -18.53 20.13 -2.40
CA ASN A 92 -18.57 19.65 -3.77
C ASN A 92 -17.19 19.13 -4.22
N ILE A 93 -17.04 17.80 -4.24
CA ILE A 93 -15.94 17.13 -4.91
C ILE A 93 -16.24 17.25 -6.39
N LYS A 94 -15.59 18.20 -7.07
CA LYS A 94 -15.51 18.15 -8.52
C LYS A 94 -14.78 16.86 -8.89
N ASP A 95 -15.34 16.10 -9.82
CA ASP A 95 -14.67 14.95 -10.43
C ASP A 95 -13.25 15.35 -10.81
N VAL A 96 -12.28 14.80 -10.09
CA VAL A 96 -10.87 14.95 -10.45
C VAL A 96 -10.70 14.10 -11.68
N GLU A 97 -10.48 14.76 -12.82
CA GLU A 97 -10.11 14.12 -14.09
C GLU A 97 -9.11 13.00 -13.82
N SER A 98 -9.33 11.85 -14.45
CA SER A 98 -8.44 10.71 -14.36
C SER A 98 -7.02 11.16 -14.69
N ARG A 99 -6.19 11.35 -13.67
CA ARG A 99 -4.78 11.71 -13.86
C ARG A 99 -4.14 10.57 -14.65
N ASN A 100 -3.68 10.90 -15.85
CA ASN A 100 -3.00 9.97 -16.72
C ASN A 100 -1.54 9.88 -16.26
N PHE A 101 -1.04 8.66 -16.09
CA PHE A 101 0.38 8.46 -15.83
C PHE A 101 1.22 8.94 -17.02
N PRO A 102 2.48 9.36 -16.79
CA PRO A 102 3.45 9.49 -17.87
C PRO A 102 3.50 8.18 -18.66
N LYS A 103 3.44 8.26 -20.00
CA LYS A 103 3.40 7.06 -20.85
C LYS A 103 4.64 6.20 -20.67
N GLU A 104 5.78 6.82 -20.41
CA GLU A 104 7.07 6.17 -20.15
C GLU A 104 7.03 5.29 -18.90
N PHE A 105 6.25 5.68 -17.89
CA PHE A 105 6.04 4.90 -16.67
C PHE A 105 5.12 3.70 -16.93
N LEU A 106 4.05 3.88 -17.71
CA LEU A 106 3.18 2.79 -18.15
C LEU A 106 3.89 1.80 -19.09
N LEU A 107 4.84 2.25 -19.91
CA LEU A 107 5.64 1.36 -20.75
C LEU A 107 6.53 0.44 -19.90
N LYS A 108 7.03 0.92 -18.76
CA LYS A 108 7.80 0.11 -17.80
C LYS A 108 6.92 -0.78 -16.93
N LEU A 109 5.70 -0.36 -16.66
CA LEU A 109 4.68 -1.09 -15.91
C LEU A 109 3.61 -1.61 -16.87
N LYS A 110 3.83 -2.80 -17.44
CA LYS A 110 2.91 -3.49 -18.38
C LYS A 110 1.47 -2.99 -18.23
N GLU A 111 0.90 -2.40 -19.28
CA GLU A 111 -0.37 -1.64 -19.22
C GLU A 111 -1.55 -2.39 -18.55
N ASN A 112 -1.52 -3.73 -18.54
CA ASN A 112 -2.54 -4.60 -17.93
C ASN A 112 -2.39 -4.77 -16.39
N THR A 113 -1.36 -4.19 -15.79
CA THR A 113 -1.08 -4.31 -14.35
C THR A 113 -1.97 -3.40 -13.49
N PHE A 114 -2.91 -2.61 -14.04
CA PHE A 114 -3.78 -1.69 -13.27
C PHE A 114 -5.32 -1.91 -13.31
N GLU A 115 -5.82 -3.05 -13.82
CA GLU A 115 -7.28 -3.28 -14.01
C GLU A 115 -8.18 -3.68 -12.80
N ARG A 116 -7.68 -4.08 -11.61
CA ARG A 116 -8.54 -4.45 -10.45
C ARG A 116 -8.96 -3.22 -9.61
N CYS A 117 -10.06 -3.30 -8.84
CA CYS A 117 -10.54 -2.17 -7.99
C CYS A 117 -9.47 -1.63 -7.03
N ASP A 118 -8.70 -2.53 -6.42
CA ASP A 118 -7.55 -2.27 -5.53
C ASP A 118 -6.52 -1.35 -6.20
N ARG A 119 -6.38 -1.50 -7.52
CA ARG A 119 -5.39 -0.81 -8.35
C ARG A 119 -5.73 0.65 -8.62
N LYS A 120 -6.97 1.09 -8.36
CA LYS A 120 -7.31 2.51 -8.37
C LYS A 120 -6.66 3.28 -7.21
N TRP A 121 -6.45 2.64 -6.06
CA TRP A 121 -5.71 3.24 -4.93
C TRP A 121 -4.22 3.27 -5.23
N GLU A 122 -3.68 2.15 -5.71
CA GLU A 122 -2.27 2.06 -6.12
C GLU A 122 -1.94 3.11 -7.17
N LYS A 123 -2.84 3.31 -8.15
CA LYS A 123 -2.71 4.33 -9.18
C LYS A 123 -2.59 5.73 -8.58
N GLU A 124 -3.50 6.09 -7.69
CA GLU A 124 -3.49 7.42 -7.06
C GLU A 124 -2.27 7.64 -6.17
N ILE A 125 -1.89 6.64 -5.37
CA ILE A 125 -0.69 6.71 -4.53
C ILE A 125 0.56 6.88 -5.40
N ALA A 126 0.67 6.13 -6.50
CA ALA A 126 1.79 6.27 -7.43
C ALA A 126 1.83 7.64 -8.11
N LEU A 127 0.68 8.23 -8.45
CA LEU A 127 0.64 9.59 -8.99
C LEU A 127 1.09 10.63 -7.96
N ASP A 128 0.61 10.54 -6.72
CA ASP A 128 1.04 11.45 -5.66
C ASP A 128 2.54 11.25 -5.36
N ALA A 129 3.08 10.04 -5.55
CA ALA A 129 4.49 9.72 -5.37
C ALA A 129 5.35 10.42 -6.43
N LEU A 130 4.94 10.34 -7.70
CA LEU A 130 5.57 11.08 -8.80
C LEU A 130 5.55 12.59 -8.54
N GLU A 131 4.40 13.14 -8.13
CA GLU A 131 4.25 14.56 -7.80
C GLU A 131 5.08 14.99 -6.58
N SER A 132 5.45 14.04 -5.72
CA SER A 132 6.28 14.27 -4.53
C SER A 132 7.78 14.00 -4.77
N GLY A 133 8.16 13.55 -5.98
CA GLY A 133 9.54 13.17 -6.30
C GLY A 133 10.02 11.89 -5.61
N TRP A 134 9.09 10.99 -5.27
CA TRP A 134 9.43 9.68 -4.73
C TRP A 134 9.91 8.74 -5.84
N GLU A 135 10.87 7.90 -5.50
CA GLU A 135 11.51 6.99 -6.44
C GLU A 135 10.78 5.64 -6.48
N PHE A 136 10.73 4.99 -7.64
CA PHE A 136 10.07 3.69 -7.81
C PHE A 136 11.08 2.56 -7.87
N TRP A 137 10.81 1.51 -7.10
CA TRP A 137 11.69 0.35 -6.98
C TRP A 137 10.91 -0.94 -7.12
N GLY A 138 11.51 -1.88 -7.85
CA GLY A 138 11.08 -3.27 -7.95
C GLY A 138 11.94 -4.15 -7.04
N ILE A 139 11.29 -5.06 -6.32
CA ILE A 139 11.96 -6.13 -5.57
C ILE A 139 11.51 -7.44 -6.17
N LYS A 140 12.43 -8.31 -6.53
CA LYS A 140 12.12 -9.69 -6.96
C LYS A 140 12.76 -10.67 -5.99
N ALA A 141 11.98 -11.61 -5.47
CA ALA A 141 12.47 -12.58 -4.49
C ALA A 141 11.79 -13.93 -4.67
N LEU A 142 12.51 -15.00 -4.33
CA LEU A 142 11.99 -16.36 -4.24
C LEU A 142 11.82 -16.72 -2.76
N LEU A 143 10.58 -17.06 -2.39
CA LEU A 143 10.19 -17.35 -1.03
C LEU A 143 9.61 -18.75 -0.92
N ASN A 144 9.68 -19.35 0.27
CA ASN A 144 8.74 -20.42 0.62
C ASN A 144 7.35 -19.79 0.73
N ILE A 145 6.32 -20.40 0.14
CA ILE A 145 4.96 -19.86 0.15
C ILE A 145 4.43 -19.62 1.57
N GLN A 146 4.85 -20.46 2.54
CA GLN A 146 4.50 -20.31 3.96
C GLN A 146 5.04 -19.00 4.56
N ASN A 147 6.13 -18.47 3.99
CA ASN A 147 6.76 -17.23 4.42
C ASN A 147 6.30 -16.01 3.61
N ALA A 148 5.58 -16.18 2.49
CA ALA A 148 5.24 -15.08 1.59
C ALA A 148 4.39 -14.00 2.28
N GLU A 149 3.39 -14.39 3.07
CA GLU A 149 2.55 -13.45 3.81
C GLU A 149 3.34 -12.73 4.91
N LYS A 150 4.17 -13.47 5.65
CA LYS A 150 5.03 -12.91 6.71
C LYS A 150 6.03 -11.91 6.13
N TRP A 151 6.63 -12.25 4.99
CA TRP A 151 7.53 -11.37 4.25
C TRP A 151 6.83 -10.08 3.86
N ASN A 152 5.63 -10.17 3.26
CA ASN A 152 4.88 -8.99 2.83
C ASN A 152 4.57 -8.05 4.00
N LYS A 153 4.15 -8.62 5.14
CA LYS A 153 3.88 -7.85 6.38
C LYS A 153 5.13 -7.13 6.88
N LEU A 154 6.25 -7.83 6.99
CA LEU A 154 7.51 -7.24 7.48
C LEU A 154 8.08 -6.20 6.51
N LEU A 155 7.96 -6.44 5.20
CA LEU A 155 8.34 -5.48 4.17
C LEU A 155 7.59 -4.16 4.35
N ILE A 156 6.26 -4.21 4.47
CA ILE A 156 5.43 -3.01 4.67
C ILE A 156 5.83 -2.27 5.96
N GLN A 157 6.07 -3.01 7.05
CA GLN A 157 6.46 -2.44 8.34
C GLN A 157 7.82 -1.74 8.29
N ASN A 158 8.82 -2.35 7.64
CA ASN A 158 10.18 -1.81 7.58
C ASN A 158 10.33 -0.66 6.58
N LEU A 159 9.47 -0.61 5.56
CA LEU A 159 9.46 0.49 4.61
C LEU A 159 8.86 1.76 5.24
N TRP A 160 7.79 1.63 6.02
CA TRP A 160 7.08 2.77 6.58
C TRP A 160 7.94 3.58 7.57
N PRO A 161 7.87 4.93 7.58
CA PRO A 161 7.12 5.83 6.71
C PRO A 161 7.89 6.29 5.46
N LYS A 162 9.11 5.79 5.24
CA LYS A 162 10.02 6.21 4.16
C LYS A 162 9.75 5.50 2.83
N GLY A 163 8.91 4.48 2.87
CA GLY A 163 8.56 3.68 1.73
C GLY A 163 7.14 3.16 1.84
N VAL A 164 6.52 2.99 0.68
CA VAL A 164 5.16 2.47 0.57
C VAL A 164 5.18 1.33 -0.44
N TRP A 165 4.59 0.21 -0.04
CA TRP A 165 4.30 -0.88 -0.94
C TRP A 165 3.10 -0.51 -1.83
N LEU A 166 3.22 -0.68 -3.15
CA LEU A 166 2.11 -0.46 -4.08
C LEU A 166 1.34 -1.76 -4.31
N TYR A 167 1.99 -2.76 -4.90
CA TYR A 167 1.38 -4.05 -5.18
C TYR A 167 2.43 -5.15 -5.26
N THR A 168 1.96 -6.39 -5.31
CA THR A 168 2.78 -7.58 -5.49
C THR A 168 2.19 -8.47 -6.58
N GLU A 169 3.04 -8.96 -7.48
CA GLU A 169 2.69 -9.91 -8.53
C GLU A 169 3.54 -11.17 -8.41
N THR A 170 3.09 -12.26 -9.04
CA THR A 170 3.91 -13.48 -9.17
C THR A 170 4.80 -13.34 -10.40
N ASP A 171 6.10 -13.56 -10.27
CA ASP A 171 7.11 -13.35 -11.34
C ASP A 171 7.38 -14.61 -12.18
N LEU A 172 6.58 -15.67 -12.03
CA LEU A 172 6.81 -16.98 -12.65
C LEU A 172 5.67 -17.43 -13.56
N GLU A 173 6.05 -17.82 -14.78
CA GLU A 173 5.42 -18.94 -15.49
C GLU A 173 5.56 -20.22 -14.63
N PRO A 174 4.56 -21.13 -14.63
CA PRO A 174 4.48 -22.24 -13.69
C PRO A 174 5.75 -23.10 -13.71
N ILE A 175 6.42 -23.24 -12.56
CA ILE A 175 7.53 -24.18 -12.39
C ILE A 175 6.96 -25.59 -12.57
N THR A 176 7.37 -26.29 -13.63
CA THR A 176 6.90 -27.64 -14.00
C THR A 176 7.50 -28.75 -13.13
N THR A 177 8.40 -28.43 -12.21
CA THR A 177 9.03 -29.40 -11.31
C THR A 177 8.60 -29.19 -9.86
N PRO A 178 7.89 -30.15 -9.25
CA PRO A 178 7.47 -30.06 -7.86
C PRO A 178 8.68 -30.27 -6.94
N THR A 179 9.28 -29.18 -6.47
CA THR A 179 10.26 -29.24 -5.37
C THR A 179 9.54 -29.40 -4.02
N PRO A 180 10.09 -30.15 -3.05
CA PRO A 180 9.54 -30.22 -1.70
C PRO A 180 9.55 -28.83 -1.06
N GLY A 181 8.37 -28.34 -0.69
CA GLY A 181 8.16 -26.96 -0.25
C GLY A 181 7.75 -26.07 -1.43
N ALA A 182 6.48 -25.66 -1.46
CA ALA A 182 5.97 -24.78 -2.51
C ALA A 182 6.75 -23.45 -2.49
N THR A 183 7.46 -23.17 -3.57
CA THR A 183 8.19 -21.92 -3.77
C THR A 183 7.32 -20.92 -4.51
N TRP A 184 7.41 -19.65 -4.12
CA TRP A 184 6.70 -18.57 -4.74
C TRP A 184 7.69 -17.46 -5.12
N ALA A 185 7.74 -17.08 -6.39
CA ALA A 185 8.50 -15.93 -6.84
C ALA A 185 7.58 -14.72 -6.88
N GLY A 186 7.89 -13.74 -6.03
CA GLY A 186 7.17 -12.49 -5.99
C GLY A 186 7.95 -11.38 -6.67
N LYS A 187 7.21 -10.43 -7.24
CA LYS A 187 7.69 -9.12 -7.64
C LYS A 187 6.88 -8.06 -6.90
N TRP A 188 7.54 -7.27 -6.08
CA TRP A 188 6.93 -6.16 -5.35
C TRP A 188 7.28 -4.85 -6.05
N LEU A 189 6.28 -4.01 -6.26
CA LEU A 189 6.49 -2.61 -6.60
C LEU A 189 6.38 -1.78 -5.32
N ILE A 190 7.41 -1.00 -5.03
CA ILE A 190 7.46 -0.10 -3.89
C ILE A 190 7.86 1.30 -4.36
N ILE A 191 7.51 2.29 -3.57
CA ILE A 191 7.96 3.68 -3.72
C ILE A 191 8.71 4.10 -2.48
N LEU A 192 9.75 4.92 -2.64
CA LEU A 192 10.60 5.39 -1.56
C LEU A 192 10.72 6.91 -1.60
N THR A 193 10.80 7.54 -0.43
CA THR A 193 11.22 8.93 -0.32
C THR A 193 12.58 9.10 -1.03
N PRO A 194 12.82 10.22 -1.72
CA PRO A 194 14.13 10.48 -2.30
C PRO A 194 15.18 10.58 -1.19
N HIS A 195 16.14 9.65 -1.19
CA HIS A 195 17.23 9.56 -0.22
C HIS A 195 18.54 9.26 -0.96
N LYS A 196 19.65 9.79 -0.45
CA LYS A 196 20.97 9.66 -1.11
C LYS A 196 21.35 8.20 -1.37
N ASP A 197 20.96 7.29 -0.48
CA ASP A 197 21.31 5.87 -0.53
C ASP A 197 20.10 4.94 -0.36
N ASN A 198 19.07 5.09 -1.21
CA ASN A 198 17.91 4.19 -1.19
C ASN A 198 18.29 2.71 -1.36
N LEU A 199 19.35 2.40 -2.13
CA LEU A 199 19.84 1.03 -2.24
C LEU A 199 20.34 0.48 -0.89
N LEU A 200 21.08 1.28 -0.12
CA LEU A 200 21.56 0.86 1.20
C LEU A 200 20.39 0.70 2.17
N PHE A 201 19.44 1.63 2.17
CA PHE A 201 18.20 1.54 2.95
C PHE A 201 17.47 0.22 2.68
N LEU A 202 17.26 -0.13 1.41
CA LEU A 202 16.63 -1.39 1.03
C LEU A 202 17.46 -2.59 1.51
N LYS A 203 18.78 -2.54 1.37
CA LYS A 203 19.65 -3.63 1.84
C LYS A 203 19.53 -3.87 3.34
N GLU A 204 19.58 -2.81 4.14
CA GLU A 204 19.54 -2.88 5.60
C GLU A 204 18.16 -3.31 6.12
N ASN A 205 17.09 -2.84 5.47
CA ASN A 205 15.74 -3.01 5.96
C ASN A 205 14.99 -4.20 5.35
N ILE A 206 15.48 -4.77 4.24
CA ILE A 206 14.77 -5.83 3.49
C ILE A 206 15.56 -7.14 3.47
N LEU A 207 16.88 -7.11 3.25
CA LEU A 207 17.64 -8.35 3.04
C LEU A 207 17.67 -9.28 4.24
N ASN A 208 17.42 -8.76 5.44
CA ASN A 208 17.49 -9.50 6.70
C ASN A 208 16.11 -9.84 7.29
N ILE A 209 15.02 -9.63 6.54
CA ILE A 209 13.65 -9.76 7.06
C ILE A 209 13.29 -11.21 7.43
N ILE A 210 13.61 -12.18 6.57
CA ILE A 210 13.35 -13.63 6.72
C ILE A 210 14.46 -14.39 5.98
N ASP A 211 14.69 -15.65 6.33
CA ASP A 211 15.45 -16.61 5.52
C ASP A 211 14.88 -16.71 4.09
N LEU A 212 15.47 -15.95 3.19
CA LEU A 212 15.14 -15.98 1.77
C LEU A 212 15.77 -17.20 1.11
N ILE A 213 15.10 -17.78 0.11
CA ILE A 213 15.67 -18.86 -0.71
C ILE A 213 16.83 -18.34 -1.56
N ASN A 214 16.74 -17.07 -1.99
CA ASN A 214 17.77 -16.38 -2.74
C ASN A 214 17.97 -14.94 -2.26
N GLN A 215 19.09 -14.31 -2.61
CA GLN A 215 19.20 -12.87 -2.48
C GLN A 215 18.19 -12.19 -3.41
N PRO A 216 17.38 -11.26 -2.91
CA PRO A 216 16.38 -10.57 -3.71
C PRO A 216 17.06 -9.58 -4.64
N VAL A 217 16.54 -9.49 -5.86
CA VAL A 217 17.00 -8.55 -6.88
C VAL A 217 16.29 -7.23 -6.67
N LEU A 218 17.06 -6.16 -6.51
CA LEU A 218 16.55 -4.79 -6.35
C LEU A 218 16.77 -4.02 -7.66
N GLU A 219 15.72 -3.41 -8.18
CA GLU A 219 15.73 -2.70 -9.46
C GLU A 219 15.11 -1.30 -9.29
N ARG A 220 15.84 -0.23 -9.61
CA ARG A 220 15.25 1.10 -9.68
C ARG A 220 14.51 1.26 -11.01
N LEU A 221 13.20 1.46 -10.96
CA LEU A 221 12.34 1.51 -12.14
C LEU A 221 12.20 2.93 -12.68
N TYR A 222 12.05 3.90 -11.79
CA TYR A 222 11.88 5.31 -12.15
C TYR A 222 12.53 6.21 -11.10
N PRO A 223 13.20 7.30 -11.53
CA PRO A 223 13.85 8.21 -10.61
C PRO A 223 12.89 8.99 -9.73
#